data_AF-A0A4Q4XRJ7-F1
#
_entry.id   AF-A0A4Q4XRJ7-F1
#
_cell.length_a   1.000
_cell.length_b   1.000
_cell.length_c   1.000
_cell.angle_alpha   90.00
_cell.angle_beta   90.00
_cell.angle_gamma   90.00
#
_symmetry.space_group_name_H-M   'P 1'
#
loop_
_entity.id
_entity.type
_entity.pdbx_description
1 polymer ?
#
loop_
_entity_poly.entity_id
_entity_poly.type
_entity_poly.pdbx_seq_one_letter_code
_entity_poly.pdbx_strand_id
1 'polypeptide(L)'
;MANFDSFSCFLRDLHRSQRRDQGPVPKHPAGTPGPGAYHRLPRSSRRPNVEFLFVVLEAFVFEDELINNLRPEADMWGTLRPPKTWRGFCSGERVGDIFRYKNGTTTRAPEYDWFRPGPGQPGRIVRWNFAALDENGCAYPTYEPCPAHTTRTVFDCGPFLSTVINLRDASVNPMHEEEDGDYLVDEEWEGVDELEDESNHGDVDMGGSSSFKGSEGQDVGPTDWTAYECTDWHSERDDELWFRMRFEHDSGVSRISVGDDAELCVAAFNPSWVPTIVSESYLHPQIKQASRGLGGDMATLIGLLALTQAPGHCDDAFAPGMWRRNNWRGKRHPNASPRREDQRRGVIVHIAWLPDQDAREAWWNLRDFELHGVAIKESWKD
;
A
#
# COMPACT_ATOMS: atom_id res chain seq x y z
N MET A 1 44.14 -15.59 -35.06
CA MET A 1 43.25 -16.23 -36.05
C MET A 1 43.05 -17.68 -35.65
N ALA A 2 41.91 -18.02 -35.06
CA ALA A 2 41.47 -19.39 -34.88
C ALA A 2 39.94 -19.38 -34.94
N ASN A 3 39.43 -20.11 -35.92
CA ASN A 3 38.04 -20.24 -36.30
C ASN A 3 37.52 -21.55 -35.70
N PHE A 4 36.35 -21.54 -35.07
CA PHE A 4 35.71 -22.76 -34.54
C PHE A 4 34.25 -22.75 -34.97
N ASP A 5 34.00 -23.37 -36.12
CA ASP A 5 32.71 -23.92 -36.52
C ASP A 5 32.84 -25.44 -36.51
N SER A 6 31.91 -26.11 -35.82
CA SER A 6 31.39 -27.46 -36.07
C SER A 6 30.97 -28.08 -34.74
N PHE A 7 29.69 -28.38 -34.58
CA PHE A 7 29.24 -29.78 -34.55
C PHE A 7 27.71 -29.85 -34.50
N SER A 8 27.17 -30.57 -35.48
CA SER A 8 25.76 -30.91 -35.64
C SER A 8 25.44 -32.29 -35.07
N CYS A 9 24.19 -32.47 -34.66
CA CYS A 9 23.36 -33.69 -34.79
C CYS A 9 23.68 -34.93 -33.92
N PHE A 10 22.70 -35.29 -33.08
CA PHE A 10 22.33 -36.69 -32.80
C PHE A 10 20.79 -36.86 -32.57
N LEU A 11 20.17 -37.59 -33.51
CA LEU A 11 19.02 -38.56 -33.49
C LEU A 11 17.96 -38.48 -32.36
N ARG A 12 16.64 -38.32 -32.58
CA ARG A 12 15.56 -39.11 -33.27
C ARG A 12 15.18 -40.49 -32.68
N ASP A 13 13.91 -40.52 -32.24
CA ASP A 13 12.84 -41.52 -32.40
C ASP A 13 12.85 -42.90 -31.69
N LEU A 14 11.76 -43.15 -30.96
CA LEU A 14 10.86 -44.35 -30.88
C LEU A 14 9.97 -44.13 -29.63
N HIS A 15 8.64 -44.29 -29.59
CA HIS A 15 7.77 -45.33 -30.14
C HIS A 15 6.28 -44.87 -30.16
N ARG A 16 5.52 -45.52 -31.03
CA ARG A 16 4.12 -45.26 -31.43
C ARG A 16 3.11 -46.14 -30.65
N SER A 17 1.93 -45.58 -30.37
CA SER A 17 0.58 -46.20 -30.25
C SER A 17 0.12 -46.86 -28.92
N GLN A 18 -0.98 -46.36 -28.34
CA GLN A 18 -2.27 -47.09 -28.37
C GLN A 18 -3.49 -46.19 -28.05
N ARG A 19 -4.45 -46.18 -28.98
CA ARG A 19 -5.86 -45.77 -28.80
C ARG A 19 -6.59 -46.86 -28.01
N ARG A 20 -7.40 -46.49 -27.01
CA ARG A 20 -8.56 -47.28 -26.54
C ARG A 20 -9.71 -46.37 -26.10
N ASP A 21 -10.88 -46.98 -26.21
CA ASP A 21 -12.22 -46.42 -26.34
C ASP A 21 -12.78 -45.72 -25.09
N GLN A 22 -13.73 -44.82 -25.37
CA GLN A 22 -14.59 -44.15 -24.40
C GLN A 22 -15.63 -45.13 -23.81
N GLY A 23 -15.79 -45.08 -22.50
CA GLY A 23 -16.93 -45.61 -21.75
C GLY A 23 -17.49 -44.52 -20.82
N PRO A 24 -18.78 -44.61 -20.42
CA PRO A 24 -19.53 -43.47 -19.91
C PRO A 24 -19.13 -43.02 -18.50
N VAL A 25 -19.18 -41.69 -18.34
CA VAL A 25 -18.83 -40.89 -17.17
C VAL A 25 -19.72 -41.19 -15.95
N PRO A 26 -19.16 -41.53 -14.78
CA PRO A 26 -19.90 -41.54 -13.52
C PRO A 26 -20.23 -40.10 -13.08
N LYS A 27 -21.51 -39.81 -12.86
CA LYS A 27 -21.97 -38.57 -12.24
C LYS A 27 -21.48 -38.52 -10.79
N HIS A 28 -20.62 -37.54 -10.49
CA HIS A 28 -20.31 -37.20 -9.10
C HIS A 28 -21.53 -36.54 -8.43
N PRO A 29 -21.85 -36.90 -7.17
CA PRO A 29 -22.90 -36.24 -6.40
C PRO A 29 -22.51 -34.79 -6.09
N ALA A 30 -23.53 -33.94 -6.03
CA ALA A 30 -23.43 -32.52 -5.73
C ALA A 30 -22.55 -32.28 -4.48
N GLY A 31 -21.43 -31.58 -4.70
CA GLY A 31 -20.54 -31.15 -3.64
C GLY A 31 -21.25 -30.15 -2.72
N THR A 32 -21.20 -30.46 -1.44
CA THR A 32 -21.49 -29.57 -0.32
C THR A 32 -20.76 -28.23 -0.50
N PRO A 33 -21.42 -27.07 -0.29
CA PRO A 33 -20.74 -25.78 -0.36
C PRO A 33 -19.66 -25.72 0.70
N GLY A 34 -18.43 -25.41 0.29
CA GLY A 34 -17.32 -25.20 1.24
C GLY A 34 -17.55 -23.97 2.13
N PRO A 35 -16.86 -23.89 3.28
CA PRO A 35 -16.90 -22.74 4.18
C PRO A 35 -16.11 -21.59 3.56
N GLY A 36 -16.72 -20.92 2.58
CA GLY A 36 -16.17 -19.75 1.89
C GLY A 36 -17.25 -18.87 1.26
N ALA A 37 -18.52 -19.20 1.46
CA ALA A 37 -19.64 -18.36 1.05
C ALA A 37 -19.87 -17.27 2.12
N TYR A 38 -18.91 -16.37 2.27
CA TYR A 38 -19.23 -15.07 2.84
C TYR A 38 -20.33 -14.46 1.97
N HIS A 39 -21.41 -14.06 2.62
CA HIS A 39 -22.56 -13.43 2.02
C HIS A 39 -22.13 -12.31 1.06
N ARG A 40 -22.11 -12.63 -0.24
CA ARG A 40 -22.00 -11.64 -1.30
C ARG A 40 -23.34 -10.92 -1.35
N LEU A 41 -23.49 -9.91 -0.50
CA LEU A 41 -24.58 -8.96 -0.64
C LEU A 41 -24.56 -8.44 -2.08
N PRO A 42 -25.71 -8.30 -2.74
CA PRO A 42 -25.78 -7.79 -4.10
C PRO A 42 -25.22 -6.37 -4.08
N ARG A 43 -23.95 -6.24 -4.49
CA ARG A 43 -23.28 -4.94 -4.63
C ARG A 43 -24.20 -4.10 -5.50
N SER A 44 -24.66 -2.98 -4.95
CA SER A 44 -25.30 -1.95 -5.76
C SER A 44 -24.37 -1.71 -6.95
N SER A 45 -24.93 -1.63 -8.16
CA SER A 45 -24.15 -1.48 -9.41
C SER A 45 -23.38 -0.15 -9.52
N ARG A 46 -23.22 0.58 -8.41
CA ARG A 46 -22.48 1.82 -8.32
C ARG A 46 -21.01 1.49 -8.12
N ARG A 47 -20.17 2.09 -8.98
CA ARG A 47 -18.73 2.08 -8.79
C ARG A 47 -18.41 2.70 -7.42
N PRO A 48 -17.41 2.18 -6.67
CA PRO A 48 -17.02 2.77 -5.40
C PRO A 48 -16.65 4.24 -5.62
N ASN A 49 -17.09 5.12 -4.72
CA ASN A 49 -16.76 6.53 -4.76
C ASN A 49 -15.42 6.72 -4.06
N VAL A 50 -14.34 6.76 -4.84
CA VAL A 50 -12.97 6.85 -4.31
C VAL A 50 -12.52 8.30 -4.35
N GLU A 51 -12.27 8.86 -3.17
CA GLU A 51 -11.76 10.22 -2.98
C GLU A 51 -10.75 10.22 -1.82
N PHE A 52 -9.58 10.82 -2.05
CA PHE A 52 -8.52 10.98 -1.05
C PHE A 52 -7.54 12.11 -1.46
N LEU A 53 -6.73 12.55 -0.51
CA LEU A 53 -5.61 13.45 -0.71
C LEU A 53 -4.31 12.64 -0.80
N PHE A 54 -3.36 13.13 -1.57
CA PHE A 54 -2.02 12.57 -1.57
C PHE A 54 -0.95 13.63 -1.83
N VAL A 55 0.25 13.34 -1.34
CA VAL A 55 1.48 14.08 -1.65
C VAL A 55 2.55 13.09 -2.09
N VAL A 56 3.43 13.55 -2.97
CA VAL A 56 4.64 12.81 -3.34
C VAL A 56 5.84 13.61 -2.89
N LEU A 57 6.69 12.95 -2.12
CA LEU A 57 7.92 13.50 -1.56
C LEU A 57 9.06 12.81 -2.31
N GLU A 58 9.94 13.57 -2.95
CA GLU A 58 11.14 12.98 -3.53
C GLU A 58 12.15 12.69 -2.43
N ALA A 59 12.49 11.41 -2.29
CA ALA A 59 13.41 10.95 -1.28
C ALA A 59 14.84 11.27 -1.72
N PHE A 60 15.51 12.14 -0.98
CA PHE A 60 16.91 12.46 -1.24
C PHE A 60 17.79 11.41 -0.59
N VAL A 61 18.50 10.63 -1.41
CA VAL A 61 19.38 9.56 -0.94
C VAL A 61 20.76 10.13 -0.66
N PHE A 62 21.19 10.06 0.59
CA PHE A 62 22.49 10.52 1.02
C PHE A 62 23.10 9.52 1.99
N GLU A 63 24.14 8.82 1.56
CA GLU A 63 24.89 7.87 2.38
C GLU A 63 26.36 8.27 2.32
N ASP A 64 26.87 8.74 3.44
CA ASP A 64 28.23 9.23 3.58
C ASP A 64 28.81 8.73 4.90
N GLU A 65 29.91 7.99 4.81
CA GLU A 65 30.53 7.35 5.96
C GLU A 65 30.96 8.36 7.02
N LEU A 66 31.33 9.59 6.64
CA LEU A 66 31.79 10.62 7.56
C LEU A 66 30.63 11.37 8.20
N ILE A 67 29.51 11.53 7.50
CA ILE A 67 28.38 12.35 7.95
C ILE A 67 27.32 11.51 8.68
N ASN A 68 26.92 10.38 8.12
CA ASN A 68 25.88 9.53 8.69
C ASN A 68 26.32 8.08 8.98
N ASN A 69 27.61 7.78 8.81
CA ASN A 69 28.19 6.44 9.02
C ASN A 69 27.52 5.37 8.15
N LEU A 70 27.04 5.74 6.97
CA LEU A 70 26.47 4.81 6.00
C LEU A 70 27.38 4.66 4.78
N ARG A 71 27.43 3.46 4.25
CA ARG A 71 28.05 3.16 2.95
C ARG A 71 26.97 2.67 2.00
N PRO A 72 26.92 3.18 0.75
CA PRO A 72 26.05 2.62 -0.26
C PRO A 72 26.30 1.12 -0.39
N GLU A 73 25.22 0.35 -0.30
CA GLU A 73 25.28 -1.08 -0.50
C GLU A 73 24.84 -1.44 -1.91
N ALA A 74 25.56 -2.38 -2.51
CA ALA A 74 25.22 -2.97 -3.79
C ALA A 74 24.93 -4.47 -3.63
N ASP A 75 24.09 -5.00 -4.52
CA ASP A 75 23.93 -6.43 -4.67
C ASP A 75 25.18 -7.10 -5.28
N MET A 76 25.14 -8.42 -5.47
CA MET A 76 26.26 -9.18 -6.03
C MET A 76 26.60 -8.82 -7.49
N TRP A 77 25.75 -8.03 -8.17
CA TRP A 77 25.98 -7.52 -9.52
C TRP A 77 26.42 -6.06 -9.54
N GLY A 78 26.65 -5.45 -8.37
CA GLY A 78 27.06 -4.06 -8.25
C GLY A 78 25.90 -3.07 -8.40
N THR A 79 24.66 -3.52 -8.37
CA THR A 79 23.51 -2.60 -8.42
C THR A 79 23.17 -2.12 -7.02
N LEU A 80 23.07 -0.80 -6.88
CA LEU A 80 22.82 -0.21 -5.58
C LEU A 80 21.41 -0.45 -5.08
N ARG A 81 21.34 -0.73 -3.78
CA ARG A 81 20.09 -0.90 -3.06
C ARG A 81 19.63 0.44 -2.47
N PRO A 82 18.35 0.55 -2.12
CA PRO A 82 17.91 1.64 -1.25
C PRO A 82 18.68 1.61 0.07
N PRO A 83 18.86 2.76 0.74
CA PRO A 83 19.39 2.79 2.09
C PRO A 83 18.66 1.84 3.04
N LYS A 84 19.44 1.15 3.88
CA LYS A 84 18.91 0.23 4.90
C LYS A 84 18.24 0.93 6.06
N THR A 85 18.61 2.18 6.30
CA THR A 85 18.12 2.94 7.45
C THR A 85 17.60 4.29 7.00
N TRP A 86 16.67 4.82 7.79
CA TRP A 86 16.08 6.14 7.63
C TRP A 86 17.10 7.28 7.51
N ARG A 87 18.28 7.11 8.10
CA ARG A 87 19.38 8.09 8.04
C ARG A 87 19.91 8.31 6.63
N GLY A 88 19.75 7.33 5.74
CA GLY A 88 20.11 7.47 4.33
C GLY A 88 19.14 8.33 3.52
N PHE A 89 17.98 8.67 4.09
CA PHE A 89 16.95 9.51 3.48
C PHE A 89 16.79 10.89 4.17
N CYS A 90 17.41 11.08 5.34
CA CYS A 90 17.09 12.19 6.25
C CYS A 90 17.83 13.51 6.03
N SER A 91 18.53 13.66 4.92
CA SER A 91 19.18 14.91 4.53
C SER A 91 18.22 15.92 3.88
N GLY A 92 16.96 15.55 3.68
CA GLY A 92 15.87 16.44 3.28
C GLY A 92 15.07 15.89 2.12
N GLU A 93 13.77 15.73 2.30
CA GLU A 93 12.85 15.38 1.21
C GLU A 93 12.44 16.63 0.43
N ARG A 94 12.22 16.48 -0.88
CA ARG A 94 11.57 17.55 -1.67
C ARG A 94 10.08 17.28 -1.69
N VAL A 95 9.33 18.16 -1.05
CA VAL A 95 7.87 18.13 -1.00
C VAL A 95 7.30 18.60 -2.34
N GLY A 96 6.46 17.78 -2.97
CA GLY A 96 5.67 18.16 -4.14
C GLY A 96 4.32 18.81 -3.76
N ASP A 97 3.58 19.28 -4.75
CA ASP A 97 2.20 19.75 -4.54
C ASP A 97 1.30 18.65 -3.94
N ILE A 98 0.29 19.05 -3.16
CA ILE A 98 -0.78 18.14 -2.73
C ILE A 98 -1.88 18.07 -3.80
N PHE A 99 -2.33 16.85 -4.03
CA PHE A 99 -3.36 16.55 -4.99
C PHE A 99 -4.53 15.82 -4.34
N ARG A 100 -5.72 16.05 -4.89
CA ARG A 100 -6.92 15.29 -4.63
C ARG A 100 -7.15 14.32 -5.77
N TYR A 101 -7.26 13.03 -5.45
CA TYR A 101 -7.77 12.03 -6.36
C TYR A 101 -9.27 11.89 -6.15
N LYS A 102 -10.05 11.90 -7.24
CA LYS A 102 -11.49 11.63 -7.19
C LYS A 102 -11.93 10.85 -8.43
N ASN A 103 -12.32 9.59 -8.23
CA ASN A 103 -12.87 8.71 -9.26
C ASN A 103 -12.10 8.73 -10.59
N GLY A 104 -10.77 8.65 -10.50
CA GLY A 104 -9.89 8.63 -11.66
C GLY A 104 -9.44 9.96 -12.21
N THR A 105 -9.71 11.04 -11.51
CA THR A 105 -9.25 12.37 -11.87
C THR A 105 -8.42 12.95 -10.74
N THR A 106 -7.26 13.51 -11.09
CA THR A 106 -6.38 14.19 -10.15
C THR A 106 -6.48 15.70 -10.36
N THR A 107 -6.59 16.44 -9.26
CA THR A 107 -6.61 17.91 -9.24
C THR A 107 -5.74 18.41 -8.10
N ARG A 108 -4.99 19.50 -8.30
CA ARG A 108 -4.24 20.15 -7.22
C ARG A 108 -5.19 20.62 -6.10
N ALA A 109 -4.77 20.50 -4.86
CA ALA A 109 -5.54 20.89 -3.67
C ALA A 109 -4.73 21.91 -2.83
N PRO A 110 -4.66 23.19 -3.27
CA PRO A 110 -3.81 24.22 -2.68
C PRO A 110 -4.22 24.64 -1.25
N GLU A 111 -5.38 24.19 -0.76
CA GLU A 111 -5.86 24.39 0.59
C GLU A 111 -5.20 23.47 1.63
N TYR A 112 -4.38 22.52 1.17
CA TYR A 112 -3.62 21.60 2.02
C TYR A 112 -2.12 21.81 1.85
N ASP A 113 -1.36 21.43 2.87
CA ASP A 113 0.09 21.50 2.92
C ASP A 113 0.68 20.24 3.57
N TRP A 114 1.97 20.00 3.36
CA TRP A 114 2.69 18.92 4.02
C TRP A 114 3.41 19.45 5.24
N PHE A 115 3.23 18.80 6.38
CA PHE A 115 3.92 19.14 7.61
C PHE A 115 4.69 17.94 8.15
N ARG A 116 6.00 18.12 8.34
CA ARG A 116 6.86 17.18 9.06
C ARG A 116 7.63 17.93 10.15
N PRO A 117 7.54 17.52 11.43
CA PRO A 117 8.20 18.23 12.54
C PRO A 117 9.73 18.30 12.44
N GLY A 118 10.34 17.28 11.84
CA GLY A 118 11.78 17.22 11.64
C GLY A 118 12.23 15.97 10.88
N PRO A 119 13.53 15.86 10.55
CA PRO A 119 14.09 14.66 9.93
C PRO A 119 13.84 13.42 10.79
N GLY A 120 13.43 12.32 10.16
CA GLY A 120 13.15 11.06 10.85
C GLY A 120 11.82 11.02 11.60
N GLN A 121 11.06 12.12 11.64
CA GLN A 121 9.73 12.18 12.25
C GLN A 121 8.65 11.89 11.22
N PRO A 122 7.51 11.28 11.58
CA PRO A 122 6.39 11.12 10.67
C PRO A 122 5.85 12.49 10.21
N GLY A 123 5.50 12.58 8.93
CA GLY A 123 4.83 13.74 8.36
C GLY A 123 3.35 13.48 8.07
N ARG A 124 2.61 14.55 7.80
CA ARG A 124 1.16 14.50 7.56
C ARG A 124 0.70 15.60 6.63
N ILE A 125 -0.38 15.31 5.90
CA ILE A 125 -1.12 16.35 5.16
C ILE A 125 -1.94 17.15 6.17
N VAL A 126 -1.84 18.46 6.13
CA VAL A 126 -2.58 19.39 6.99
C VAL A 126 -3.42 20.33 6.15
N ARG A 127 -4.56 20.78 6.68
CA ARG A 127 -5.36 21.84 6.11
C ARG A 127 -5.04 23.15 6.83
N TRP A 128 -4.88 24.22 6.05
CA TRP A 128 -4.73 25.56 6.61
C TRP A 128 -6.08 26.06 7.13
N ASN A 129 -6.16 26.35 8.43
CA ASN A 129 -7.29 27.02 9.04
C ASN A 129 -6.88 28.42 9.54
N PHE A 130 -7.21 29.43 8.74
CA PHE A 130 -6.97 30.86 9.03
C PHE A 130 -8.00 31.47 9.99
N ALA A 131 -9.02 30.72 10.40
CA ALA A 131 -10.13 31.20 11.20
C ALA A 131 -10.00 30.86 12.70
N ALA A 132 -8.94 30.17 13.12
CA ALA A 132 -8.71 29.91 14.53
C ALA A 132 -8.32 31.20 15.26
N LEU A 133 -8.98 31.44 16.40
CA LEU A 133 -8.74 32.60 17.25
C LEU A 133 -8.10 32.12 18.54
N ASP A 134 -7.03 32.78 18.98
CA ASP A 134 -6.38 32.50 20.25
C ASP A 134 -7.28 32.95 21.43
N GLU A 135 -6.81 32.74 22.66
CA GLU A 135 -7.52 33.17 23.87
C GLU A 135 -7.82 34.68 23.92
N ASN A 136 -7.10 35.49 23.11
CA ASN A 136 -7.28 36.93 23.00
C ASN A 136 -8.15 37.34 21.80
N GLY A 137 -8.70 36.39 21.04
CA GLY A 137 -9.46 36.66 19.83
C GLY A 137 -8.60 37.06 18.62
N CYS A 138 -7.28 36.88 18.68
CA CYS A 138 -6.38 37.12 17.55
C CYS A 138 -6.36 35.89 16.63
N ALA A 139 -6.51 36.12 15.33
CA ALA A 139 -6.38 35.05 14.36
C ALA A 139 -4.95 34.50 14.36
N TYR A 140 -4.81 33.18 14.53
CA TYR A 140 -3.55 32.47 14.38
C TYR A 140 -3.74 31.30 13.41
N PRO A 141 -2.76 31.03 12.53
CA PRO A 141 -2.86 29.89 11.64
C PRO A 141 -2.83 28.61 12.46
N THR A 142 -3.89 27.81 12.34
CA THR A 142 -3.89 26.43 12.85
C THR A 142 -3.74 25.45 11.70
N TYR A 143 -3.08 24.35 12.00
CA TYR A 143 -2.92 23.23 11.08
C TYR A 143 -3.84 22.11 11.56
N GLU A 144 -4.87 21.81 10.78
CA GLU A 144 -5.75 20.68 11.05
C GLU A 144 -5.18 19.45 10.32
N PRO A 145 -4.68 18.44 11.03
CA PRO A 145 -4.14 17.24 10.38
C PRO A 145 -5.26 16.45 9.71
N CYS A 146 -5.01 16.01 8.47
CA CYS A 146 -5.89 15.09 7.78
C CYS A 146 -5.64 13.66 8.30
N PRO A 147 -6.69 12.82 8.45
CA PRO A 147 -6.51 11.44 8.88
C PRO A 147 -5.64 10.66 7.87
N ALA A 148 -4.48 10.16 8.33
CA ALA A 148 -3.60 9.37 7.48
C ALA A 148 -4.26 8.05 7.08
N HIS A 149 -3.95 7.57 5.87
CA HIS A 149 -4.43 6.27 5.40
C HIS A 149 -3.28 5.30 5.15
N THR A 150 -2.35 5.67 4.26
CA THR A 150 -1.28 4.77 3.82
C THR A 150 -0.09 5.58 3.34
N THR A 151 1.11 5.11 3.69
CA THR A 151 2.36 5.63 3.16
C THR A 151 3.15 4.51 2.51
N ARG A 152 3.76 4.77 1.36
CA ARG A 152 4.67 3.82 0.68
C ARG A 152 5.92 4.55 0.22
N THR A 153 7.06 3.87 0.29
CA THR A 153 8.27 4.33 -0.41
C THR A 153 8.49 3.49 -1.64
N VAL A 154 8.58 4.11 -2.81
CA VAL A 154 8.85 3.44 -4.07
C VAL A 154 10.24 3.85 -4.55
N PHE A 155 11.10 2.88 -4.81
CA PHE A 155 12.50 3.13 -5.18
C PHE A 155 12.83 2.56 -6.55
N ASP A 156 13.36 3.41 -7.44
CA ASP A 156 13.84 3.01 -8.76
C ASP A 156 15.31 2.56 -8.65
N CYS A 157 15.52 1.25 -8.69
CA CYS A 157 16.85 0.63 -8.69
C CYS A 157 17.52 0.66 -10.08
N GLY A 158 16.94 1.36 -11.05
CA GLY A 158 17.48 1.53 -12.39
C GLY A 158 17.08 0.45 -13.39
N PRO A 159 17.65 0.47 -14.60
CA PRO A 159 17.15 -0.32 -15.72
C PRO A 159 17.34 -1.84 -15.56
N PHE A 160 18.26 -2.27 -14.70
CA PHE A 160 18.64 -3.68 -14.55
C PHE A 160 17.98 -4.37 -13.35
N LEU A 161 17.42 -3.60 -12.42
CA LEU A 161 16.72 -4.13 -11.25
C LEU A 161 15.24 -3.75 -11.28
N SER A 162 14.45 -4.57 -10.60
CA SER A 162 13.07 -4.22 -10.31
C SER A 162 13.00 -3.01 -9.37
N THR A 163 12.02 -2.15 -9.61
CA THR A 163 11.46 -1.27 -8.58
C THR A 163 11.18 -2.06 -7.30
N VAL A 164 11.61 -1.51 -6.18
CA VAL A 164 11.33 -2.05 -4.84
C VAL A 164 10.45 -1.10 -4.05
N ILE A 165 9.68 -1.66 -3.14
CA ILE A 165 8.62 -0.97 -2.41
C ILE A 165 8.88 -1.20 -0.93
N ASN A 166 8.93 -0.12 -0.14
CA ASN A 166 8.79 -0.19 1.30
C ASN A 166 7.34 0.12 1.65
N LEU A 167 6.76 -0.69 2.53
CA LEU A 167 5.37 -0.54 2.97
C LEU A 167 5.19 0.61 3.97
N ARG A 168 6.26 1.31 4.32
CA ARG A 168 6.27 2.46 5.23
C ARG A 168 7.00 3.64 4.59
N ASP A 169 7.02 4.77 5.32
CA ASP A 169 7.91 5.89 5.04
C ASP A 169 9.34 5.49 5.42
N ALA A 170 10.18 5.20 4.43
CA ALA A 170 11.54 4.75 4.66
C ALA A 170 12.43 5.85 5.28
N SER A 171 11.97 7.09 5.32
CA SER A 171 12.68 8.22 5.94
C SER A 171 12.35 8.41 7.42
N VAL A 172 11.35 7.70 7.96
CA VAL A 172 10.97 7.78 9.38
C VAL A 172 11.87 6.87 10.21
N ASN A 173 12.33 7.38 11.34
CA ASN A 173 13.04 6.59 12.32
C ASN A 173 12.08 5.58 12.93
N PRO A 174 12.39 4.26 12.94
CA PRO A 174 11.52 3.27 13.57
C PRO A 174 11.19 3.57 15.05
N MET A 175 12.06 4.29 15.76
CA MET A 175 11.79 4.74 17.14
C MET A 175 10.74 5.87 17.25
N HIS A 176 10.38 6.48 16.12
CA HIS A 176 9.33 7.50 15.99
C HIS A 176 8.13 7.00 15.20
N GLU A 177 8.13 5.73 14.79
CA GLU A 177 6.89 5.01 14.52
C GLU A 177 6.31 4.74 15.91
N GLU A 178 5.53 5.69 16.43
CA GLU A 178 4.91 5.55 17.75
C GLU A 178 4.14 4.23 17.82
N GLU A 179 4.11 3.65 19.02
CA GLU A 179 3.19 2.61 19.48
C GLU A 179 1.74 3.07 19.26
N ASP A 180 1.26 3.10 18.01
CA ASP A 180 -0.16 3.22 17.67
C ASP A 180 -0.83 1.89 18.04
N GLY A 181 -0.95 1.63 19.34
CA GLY A 181 -1.39 0.32 19.84
C GLY A 181 -2.03 0.33 21.22
N ASP A 182 -1.39 0.87 22.27
CA ASP A 182 -1.78 0.48 23.63
C ASP A 182 -1.97 1.68 24.58
N TYR A 183 -2.86 2.61 24.22
CA TYR A 183 -3.47 3.50 25.23
C TYR A 183 -4.86 2.96 25.64
N LEU A 184 -4.86 1.82 26.32
CA LEU A 184 -5.88 1.57 27.34
C LEU A 184 -5.26 1.96 28.67
N VAL A 185 -5.61 3.17 29.12
CA VAL A 185 -5.63 3.46 30.55
C VAL A 185 -6.68 2.52 31.12
N ASP A 186 -6.25 1.35 31.60
CA ASP A 186 -6.99 0.68 32.66
C ASP A 186 -6.92 1.64 33.85
N GLU A 187 -7.88 2.56 33.92
CA GLU A 187 -8.34 3.06 35.20
C GLU A 187 -8.89 1.82 35.91
N GLU A 188 -7.98 1.12 36.59
CA GLU A 188 -8.29 0.24 37.70
C GLU A 188 -9.00 1.11 38.74
N TRP A 189 -10.31 1.21 38.56
CA TRP A 189 -11.26 1.60 39.58
C TRP A 189 -11.14 0.58 40.72
N GLU A 190 -10.16 0.79 41.60
CA GLU A 190 -10.29 0.35 42.98
C GLU A 190 -11.40 1.20 43.61
N GLY A 191 -12.63 0.73 43.43
CA GLY A 191 -13.71 1.03 44.36
C GLY A 191 -13.28 0.56 45.74
N VAL A 192 -12.73 1.47 46.54
CA VAL A 192 -12.68 1.30 47.99
C VAL A 192 -14.06 1.65 48.50
N ASP A 193 -14.92 0.64 48.48
CA ASP A 193 -16.16 0.62 49.23
C ASP A 193 -15.86 0.81 50.73
N GLU A 194 -16.81 1.50 51.34
CA GLU A 194 -16.91 1.86 52.73
C GLU A 194 -16.75 0.63 53.64
N LEU A 195 -15.71 0.61 54.47
CA LEU A 195 -15.69 -0.20 55.67
C LEU A 195 -16.43 0.57 56.78
N GLU A 196 -17.76 0.44 56.79
CA GLU A 196 -18.48 0.39 58.06
C GLU A 196 -18.14 -0.95 58.71
N ASP A 197 -17.48 -0.91 59.87
CA ASP A 197 -17.32 -2.11 60.68
C ASP A 197 -17.65 -1.87 62.16
N GLU A 198 -18.48 -2.79 62.63
CA GLU A 198 -18.69 -3.30 63.98
C GLU A 198 -19.29 -2.39 65.07
N SER A 199 -20.57 -2.62 65.38
CA SER A 199 -20.94 -3.68 66.36
C SER A 199 -22.35 -3.44 66.92
N ASN A 200 -23.30 -4.30 66.55
CA ASN A 200 -24.39 -4.61 67.46
C ASN A 200 -24.90 -6.04 67.24
N HIS A 201 -25.04 -6.72 68.36
CA HIS A 201 -25.36 -8.12 68.54
C HIS A 201 -26.72 -8.53 67.96
N GLY A 202 -26.83 -9.78 67.52
CA GLY A 202 -28.12 -10.45 67.37
C GLY A 202 -28.06 -11.74 66.56
N ASP A 203 -28.05 -12.86 67.28
CA ASP A 203 -28.33 -14.21 66.80
C ASP A 203 -29.55 -14.27 65.89
N VAL A 204 -29.51 -15.00 64.76
CA VAL A 204 -30.51 -16.04 64.42
C VAL A 204 -29.93 -17.04 63.41
N ASP A 205 -30.14 -18.31 63.74
CA ASP A 205 -29.89 -19.54 63.00
C ASP A 205 -30.93 -19.78 61.88
N MET A 206 -30.71 -20.85 61.08
CA MET A 206 -31.63 -21.54 60.14
C MET A 206 -31.39 -21.36 58.62
N GLY A 207 -30.58 -22.27 58.08
CA GLY A 207 -30.98 -23.29 57.10
C GLY A 207 -31.82 -22.89 55.87
N GLY A 208 -31.32 -23.24 54.68
CA GLY A 208 -32.17 -23.33 53.49
C GLY A 208 -31.40 -23.58 52.20
N SER A 209 -31.34 -24.83 51.74
CA SER A 209 -30.93 -25.20 50.39
C SER A 209 -32.12 -25.11 49.42
N SER A 210 -31.96 -24.45 48.27
CA SER A 210 -32.69 -24.74 47.01
C SER A 210 -32.10 -23.85 45.90
N SER A 211 -31.51 -24.40 44.84
CA SER A 211 -32.16 -24.95 43.64
C SER A 211 -32.81 -23.90 42.73
N PHE A 212 -32.36 -23.93 41.47
CA PHE A 212 -33.12 -23.75 40.22
C PHE A 212 -33.07 -22.41 39.47
N LYS A 213 -32.52 -22.54 38.25
CA LYS A 213 -32.84 -21.94 36.93
C LYS A 213 -33.13 -20.44 36.81
N GLY A 214 -32.45 -19.84 35.83
CA GLY A 214 -32.96 -18.67 35.11
C GLY A 214 -31.99 -18.23 34.03
N SER A 215 -32.20 -18.72 32.81
CA SER A 215 -31.54 -18.24 31.60
C SER A 215 -32.26 -17.00 31.06
N GLU A 216 -31.61 -15.85 31.04
CA GLU A 216 -31.94 -14.67 30.22
C GLU A 216 -30.57 -14.06 29.85
N GLY A 217 -30.12 -14.11 28.60
CA GLY A 217 -30.69 -13.33 27.51
C GLY A 217 -29.97 -11.98 27.46
N GLN A 218 -28.68 -11.95 27.15
CA GLN A 218 -27.95 -10.70 26.91
C GLN A 218 -27.62 -10.55 25.42
N ASP A 219 -28.31 -9.57 24.84
CA ASP A 219 -27.97 -8.88 23.60
C ASP A 219 -26.49 -8.50 23.59
N VAL A 220 -25.75 -9.04 22.63
CA VAL A 220 -24.40 -8.57 22.29
C VAL A 220 -24.57 -7.38 21.36
N GLY A 221 -24.44 -6.17 21.92
CA GLY A 221 -24.30 -4.94 21.14
C GLY A 221 -23.00 -4.97 20.32
N PRO A 222 -22.98 -4.44 19.08
CA PRO A 222 -21.82 -4.53 18.21
C PRO A 222 -20.84 -3.40 18.55
N THR A 223 -20.10 -3.56 19.63
CA THR A 223 -18.96 -2.70 19.96
C THR A 223 -17.70 -3.54 19.99
N ASP A 224 -17.27 -3.97 18.81
CA ASP A 224 -16.01 -4.65 18.58
C ASP A 224 -15.55 -4.40 17.13
N TRP A 225 -14.90 -3.26 16.88
CA TRP A 225 -14.38 -2.89 15.54
C TRP A 225 -13.03 -2.17 15.58
N THR A 226 -12.24 -2.29 16.65
CA THR A 226 -10.86 -1.75 16.69
C THR A 226 -9.78 -2.82 16.78
N ALA A 227 -10.13 -4.11 16.73
CA ALA A 227 -9.17 -5.19 16.61
C ALA A 227 -9.53 -6.12 15.44
N TYR A 228 -9.61 -5.57 14.22
CA TYR A 228 -9.13 -6.40 13.12
C TYR A 228 -7.63 -6.42 13.27
N GLU A 229 -7.15 -7.57 13.75
CA GLU A 229 -5.83 -8.13 13.51
C GLU A 229 -5.23 -7.50 12.25
N CYS A 230 -4.55 -6.36 12.47
CA CYS A 230 -3.51 -5.88 11.59
C CYS A 230 -2.53 -7.02 11.67
N THR A 231 -2.60 -7.94 10.69
CA THR A 231 -1.79 -9.14 10.64
C THR A 231 -0.42 -8.78 11.17
N ASP A 232 -0.09 -9.40 12.28
CA ASP A 232 1.16 -9.36 12.97
C ASP A 232 2.27 -9.66 11.93
N TRP A 233 2.74 -8.59 11.26
CA TRP A 233 3.84 -8.61 10.31
C TRP A 233 5.18 -8.47 11.05
N HIS A 234 5.19 -8.58 12.38
CA HIS A 234 6.40 -8.78 13.18
C HIS A 234 6.90 -10.24 13.11
N SER A 235 6.78 -10.88 11.93
CA SER A 235 7.61 -12.06 11.66
C SER A 235 9.01 -11.56 11.37
N GLU A 236 9.86 -11.56 12.41
CA GLU A 236 11.31 -11.88 12.48
C GLU A 236 12.18 -11.83 11.19
N ARG A 237 11.80 -11.02 10.20
CA ARG A 237 12.48 -10.66 8.94
C ARG A 237 12.72 -9.16 8.92
N ASP A 238 13.09 -8.59 10.08
CA ASP A 238 13.42 -7.17 10.25
C ASP A 238 14.52 -6.69 9.28
N ASP A 239 15.18 -7.60 8.56
CA ASP A 239 16.24 -7.30 7.61
C ASP A 239 15.76 -6.92 6.17
N GLU A 240 14.50 -7.16 5.79
CA GLU A 240 14.00 -6.83 4.44
C GLU A 240 12.70 -6.03 4.42
N LEU A 241 12.78 -4.75 4.80
CA LEU A 241 11.72 -3.75 4.62
C LEU A 241 11.38 -3.42 3.15
N TRP A 242 12.09 -4.04 2.20
CA TRP A 242 11.99 -3.74 0.77
C TRP A 242 11.48 -4.95 0.00
N PHE A 243 10.29 -4.81 -0.56
CA PHE A 243 9.61 -5.81 -1.35
C PHE A 243 9.85 -5.56 -2.83
N ARG A 244 10.18 -6.61 -3.58
CA ARG A 244 10.21 -6.53 -5.03
C ARG A 244 8.79 -6.30 -5.55
N MET A 245 8.62 -5.33 -6.46
CA MET A 245 7.32 -5.13 -7.10
C MET A 245 6.91 -6.36 -7.91
N ARG A 246 5.69 -6.84 -7.66
CA ARG A 246 5.06 -7.97 -8.34
C ARG A 246 3.66 -7.59 -8.83
N PHE A 247 3.03 -8.50 -9.56
CA PHE A 247 1.72 -8.31 -10.14
C PHE A 247 0.80 -9.50 -9.91
N GLU A 248 -0.40 -9.22 -9.45
CA GLU A 248 -1.53 -10.14 -9.54
C GLU A 248 -2.31 -9.84 -10.82
N HIS A 249 -3.01 -10.85 -11.32
CA HIS A 249 -3.64 -10.79 -12.63
C HIS A 249 -5.10 -11.15 -12.54
N ASP A 250 -5.97 -10.19 -12.86
CA ASP A 250 -7.40 -10.42 -12.94
C ASP A 250 -7.96 -9.92 -14.27
N SER A 251 -8.43 -10.86 -15.08
CA SER A 251 -9.22 -10.57 -16.28
C SER A 251 -8.55 -9.59 -17.26
N GLY A 252 -7.21 -9.54 -17.31
CA GLY A 252 -6.41 -8.68 -18.19
C GLY A 252 -5.92 -7.38 -17.54
N VAL A 253 -6.24 -7.17 -16.27
CA VAL A 253 -5.68 -6.08 -15.44
C VAL A 253 -4.47 -6.63 -14.68
N SER A 254 -3.34 -5.92 -14.76
CA SER A 254 -2.19 -6.18 -13.88
C SER A 254 -2.36 -5.35 -12.61
N ARG A 255 -2.28 -5.97 -11.44
CA ARG A 255 -2.46 -5.31 -10.14
C ARG A 255 -1.15 -5.35 -9.37
N ILE A 256 -0.62 -4.19 -9.02
CA ILE A 256 0.61 -4.11 -8.23
C ILE A 256 0.36 -4.77 -6.88
N SER A 257 1.23 -5.71 -6.53
CA SER A 257 1.21 -6.46 -5.27
C SER A 257 2.65 -6.63 -4.77
N VAL A 258 2.78 -6.87 -3.47
CA VAL A 258 4.04 -7.24 -2.82
C VAL A 258 4.03 -8.69 -2.32
N GLY A 259 2.90 -9.39 -2.47
CA GLY A 259 2.74 -10.77 -1.98
C GLY A 259 3.65 -11.77 -2.69
N ASP A 260 4.03 -12.83 -2.00
CA ASP A 260 4.94 -13.86 -2.53
C ASP A 260 4.34 -14.71 -3.64
N ASP A 261 3.02 -14.83 -3.69
CA ASP A 261 2.29 -15.56 -4.74
C ASP A 261 2.12 -14.76 -6.04
N ALA A 262 2.53 -13.49 -6.06
CA ALA A 262 2.38 -12.60 -7.21
C ALA A 262 3.52 -12.76 -8.25
N GLU A 263 3.21 -12.47 -9.51
CA GLU A 263 4.14 -12.67 -10.63
C GLU A 263 5.09 -11.49 -10.80
N LEU A 264 6.29 -11.75 -11.34
CA LEU A 264 7.26 -10.70 -11.67
C LEU A 264 7.01 -10.02 -13.02
N CYS A 265 5.97 -10.40 -13.73
CA CYS A 265 5.64 -9.85 -15.04
C CYS A 265 4.21 -9.36 -15.10
N VAL A 266 3.90 -8.53 -16.09
CA VAL A 266 2.56 -7.99 -16.33
C VAL A 266 1.74 -8.95 -17.19
N ALA A 267 0.44 -9.10 -16.91
CA ALA A 267 -0.48 -9.97 -17.66
C ALA A 267 -0.96 -9.35 -18.98
N ALA A 268 -0.03 -8.89 -19.81
CA ALA A 268 -0.39 -8.30 -21.09
C ALA A 268 0.67 -8.45 -22.18
N PHE A 269 0.18 -8.66 -23.40
CA PHE A 269 0.93 -8.49 -24.64
C PHE A 269 1.01 -7.00 -24.97
N ASN A 270 2.20 -6.40 -24.77
CA ASN A 270 2.54 -5.02 -25.14
C ASN A 270 1.57 -3.92 -24.63
N PRO A 271 1.31 -3.84 -23.31
CA PRO A 271 0.49 -2.78 -22.71
C PRO A 271 1.05 -1.37 -22.99
N SER A 272 0.19 -0.40 -23.33
CA SER A 272 0.59 0.96 -23.70
C SER A 272 1.24 1.75 -22.57
N TRP A 273 0.95 1.37 -21.33
CA TRP A 273 1.54 1.96 -20.15
C TRP A 273 2.95 1.42 -19.85
N VAL A 274 3.40 0.36 -20.54
CA VAL A 274 4.80 -0.07 -20.62
C VAL A 274 5.40 0.48 -21.93
N PRO A 275 6.63 1.03 -21.94
CA PRO A 275 7.56 1.19 -20.83
C PRO A 275 7.38 2.49 -20.02
N THR A 276 6.29 3.21 -20.25
CA THR A 276 6.14 4.56 -19.73
C THR A 276 6.11 4.59 -18.20
N ILE A 277 5.29 3.77 -17.57
CA ILE A 277 5.12 3.71 -16.12
C ILE A 277 6.15 2.75 -15.51
N VAL A 278 6.22 1.52 -16.01
CA VAL A 278 7.17 0.49 -15.55
C VAL A 278 8.11 0.07 -16.68
N SER A 279 9.25 -0.53 -16.33
CA SER A 279 10.27 -0.99 -17.28
C SER A 279 9.77 -2.14 -18.17
N GLU A 280 10.36 -2.28 -19.37
CA GLU A 280 10.16 -3.43 -20.26
C GLU A 280 10.60 -4.76 -19.63
N SER A 281 11.44 -4.72 -18.59
CA SER A 281 11.86 -5.92 -17.85
C SER A 281 10.70 -6.65 -17.17
N TYR A 282 9.53 -6.00 -17.02
CA TYR A 282 8.31 -6.62 -16.52
C TYR A 282 7.45 -7.27 -17.62
N LEU A 283 7.85 -7.21 -18.89
CA LEU A 283 7.15 -7.91 -19.97
C LEU A 283 7.55 -9.39 -20.00
N HIS A 284 6.56 -10.27 -20.16
CA HIS A 284 6.82 -11.68 -20.41
C HIS A 284 6.48 -12.05 -21.86
N PRO A 285 7.44 -12.55 -22.66
CA PRO A 285 7.26 -12.80 -24.10
C PRO A 285 6.13 -13.79 -24.44
N GLN A 286 5.75 -14.66 -23.49
CA GLN A 286 4.78 -15.73 -23.75
C GLN A 286 3.34 -15.34 -23.41
N ILE A 287 3.11 -14.17 -22.78
CA ILE A 287 1.77 -13.73 -22.43
C ILE A 287 1.08 -13.16 -23.66
N LYS A 288 -0.07 -13.74 -24.02
CA LYS A 288 -0.87 -13.36 -25.19
C LYS A 288 -2.15 -12.61 -24.83
N GLN A 289 -2.42 -12.44 -23.54
CA GLN A 289 -3.60 -11.73 -23.07
C GLN A 289 -3.49 -10.24 -23.39
N ALA A 290 -4.58 -9.61 -23.83
CA ALA A 290 -4.58 -8.17 -24.06
C ALA A 290 -4.68 -7.40 -22.73
N SER A 291 -3.93 -6.31 -22.58
CA SER A 291 -4.04 -5.47 -21.38
C SER A 291 -5.40 -4.80 -21.31
N ARG A 292 -5.92 -4.64 -20.09
CA ARG A 292 -7.05 -3.75 -19.80
C ARG A 292 -6.64 -2.57 -18.92
N GLY A 293 -5.41 -2.59 -18.43
CA GLY A 293 -4.86 -1.54 -17.59
C GLY A 293 -4.09 -2.04 -16.37
N LEU A 294 -3.84 -1.10 -15.47
CA LEU A 294 -3.07 -1.24 -14.24
C LEU A 294 -3.95 -0.86 -13.04
N GLY A 295 -3.87 -1.64 -11.96
CA GLY A 295 -4.51 -1.40 -10.67
C GLY A 295 -3.61 -1.85 -9.51
N GLY A 296 -4.20 -2.09 -8.33
CA GLY A 296 -3.47 -2.47 -7.11
C GLY A 296 -3.27 -1.30 -6.14
N ASP A 297 -2.28 -1.44 -5.24
CA ASP A 297 -1.95 -0.46 -4.19
C ASP A 297 -1.76 0.95 -4.77
N MET A 298 -2.64 1.88 -4.38
CA MET A 298 -2.71 3.21 -5.00
C MET A 298 -1.51 4.07 -4.66
N ALA A 299 -0.96 3.96 -3.45
CA ALA A 299 0.23 4.72 -3.05
C ALA A 299 1.45 4.31 -3.89
N THR A 300 1.64 3.02 -4.11
CA THR A 300 2.69 2.49 -4.99
C THR A 300 2.49 2.94 -6.43
N LEU A 301 1.26 2.84 -6.95
CA LEU A 301 0.94 3.28 -8.31
C LEU A 301 1.24 4.77 -8.51
N ILE A 302 0.84 5.62 -7.57
CA ILE A 302 1.17 7.05 -7.56
C ILE A 302 2.70 7.24 -7.56
N GLY A 303 3.44 6.47 -6.76
CA GLY A 303 4.90 6.54 -6.72
C GLY A 303 5.53 6.20 -8.07
N LEU A 304 5.05 5.16 -8.74
CA LEU A 304 5.50 4.80 -10.09
C LEU A 304 5.23 5.93 -11.11
N LEU A 305 4.04 6.55 -11.05
CA LEU A 305 3.71 7.68 -11.91
C LEU A 305 4.65 8.87 -11.67
N ALA A 306 4.95 9.19 -10.41
CA ALA A 306 5.88 10.25 -10.07
C ALA A 306 7.32 9.96 -10.54
N LEU A 307 7.74 8.70 -10.44
CA LEU A 307 9.05 8.25 -10.92
C LEU A 307 9.18 8.35 -12.45
N THR A 308 8.10 8.55 -13.20
CA THR A 308 8.19 8.82 -14.64
C THR A 308 8.74 10.21 -14.97
N GLN A 309 8.75 11.15 -14.03
CA GLN A 309 9.24 12.51 -14.25
C GLN A 309 10.72 12.68 -13.89
N ALA A 310 11.29 13.83 -14.26
CA ALA A 310 12.66 14.17 -13.92
C ALA A 310 12.84 14.34 -12.40
N PRO A 311 14.08 14.16 -11.88
CA PRO A 311 14.39 14.55 -10.51
C PRO A 311 14.05 16.02 -10.26
N GLY A 312 13.46 16.31 -9.12
CA GLY A 312 12.97 17.64 -8.73
C GLY A 312 11.57 17.98 -9.23
N HIS A 313 10.96 17.12 -10.05
CA HIS A 313 9.72 17.37 -10.79
C HIS A 313 8.72 16.20 -10.69
N CYS A 314 8.75 15.44 -9.59
CA CYS A 314 7.90 14.26 -9.38
C CYS A 314 6.40 14.56 -9.53
N ASP A 315 5.97 15.75 -9.11
CA ASP A 315 4.59 16.21 -9.08
C ASP A 315 4.04 16.62 -10.46
N ASP A 316 4.90 16.90 -11.45
CA ASP A 316 4.50 17.17 -12.84
C ASP A 316 3.69 16.00 -13.46
N ALA A 317 3.85 14.77 -12.93
CA ALA A 317 3.07 13.60 -13.31
C ALA A 317 1.55 13.78 -13.10
N PHE A 318 1.19 14.70 -12.20
CA PHE A 318 -0.17 14.97 -11.74
C PHE A 318 -0.66 16.37 -12.12
N ALA A 319 0.08 17.07 -12.99
CA ALA A 319 -0.34 18.37 -13.52
C ALA A 319 -1.79 18.30 -14.06
N PRO A 320 -2.54 19.42 -14.03
CA PRO A 320 -3.96 19.43 -14.38
C PRO A 320 -4.26 18.74 -15.72
N GLY A 321 -5.11 17.72 -15.67
CA GLY A 321 -5.53 16.96 -16.85
C GLY A 321 -4.62 15.80 -17.27
N MET A 322 -3.48 15.59 -16.61
CA MET A 322 -2.59 14.45 -16.87
C MET A 322 -3.26 13.12 -16.50
N TRP A 323 -4.00 13.09 -15.39
CA TRP A 323 -4.78 11.92 -14.97
C TRP A 323 -6.27 12.28 -14.91
N ARG A 324 -7.05 11.75 -15.87
CA ARG A 324 -8.49 12.03 -15.96
C ARG A 324 -9.27 10.79 -16.40
N ARG A 325 -10.35 10.46 -15.67
CA ARG A 325 -11.22 9.29 -15.93
C ARG A 325 -10.46 7.96 -16.02
N ASN A 326 -9.43 7.79 -15.20
CA ASN A 326 -8.49 6.66 -15.21
C ASN A 326 -7.64 6.57 -16.49
N ASN A 327 -7.53 7.65 -17.27
CA ASN A 327 -6.59 7.72 -18.38
C ASN A 327 -5.45 8.65 -17.95
N TRP A 328 -4.24 8.09 -17.85
CA TRP A 328 -3.03 8.85 -17.57
C TRP A 328 -2.28 9.11 -18.87
N ARG A 329 -2.03 10.38 -19.16
CA ARG A 329 -1.46 10.87 -20.43
C ARG A 329 -0.01 11.32 -20.31
N GLY A 330 0.59 11.15 -19.14
CA GLY A 330 1.98 11.51 -18.92
C GLY A 330 2.93 10.69 -19.79
N LYS A 331 4.15 11.19 -19.92
CA LYS A 331 5.24 10.51 -20.62
C LYS A 331 6.40 10.37 -19.66
N ARG A 332 7.17 9.29 -19.82
CA ARG A 332 8.42 9.11 -19.10
C ARG A 332 9.43 10.13 -19.61
N HIS A 333 9.92 10.96 -18.70
CA HIS A 333 10.96 11.93 -18.98
C HIS A 333 12.28 11.21 -19.31
N PRO A 334 13.09 11.66 -20.28
CA PRO A 334 14.34 10.99 -20.66
C PRO A 334 15.35 10.84 -19.51
N ASN A 335 15.26 11.69 -18.48
CA ASN A 335 16.12 11.68 -17.30
C ASN A 335 15.42 11.10 -16.05
N ALA A 336 14.30 10.39 -16.23
CA ALA A 336 13.54 9.83 -15.10
C ALA A 336 14.25 8.68 -14.40
N SER A 337 14.92 7.82 -15.18
CA SER A 337 15.64 6.65 -14.66
C SER A 337 17.05 7.01 -14.24
N PRO A 338 17.55 6.44 -13.13
CA PRO A 338 18.93 6.62 -12.71
C PRO A 338 19.87 6.04 -13.78
N ARG A 339 20.83 6.83 -14.23
CA ARG A 339 21.87 6.39 -15.19
C ARG A 339 23.22 6.14 -14.52
N ARG A 340 23.36 6.58 -13.27
CA ARG A 340 24.58 6.54 -12.48
C ARG A 340 24.25 6.27 -11.02
N GLU A 341 25.25 5.81 -10.29
CA GLU A 341 25.22 5.51 -8.87
C GLU A 341 24.79 6.69 -7.99
N ASP A 342 25.21 7.92 -8.36
CA ASP A 342 24.84 9.16 -7.69
C ASP A 342 23.40 9.63 -8.00
N GLN A 343 22.66 8.92 -8.85
CA GLN A 343 21.30 9.29 -9.29
C GLN A 343 20.20 8.42 -8.70
N ARG A 344 20.51 7.61 -7.67
CA ARG A 344 19.52 6.80 -6.94
C ARG A 344 18.30 7.63 -6.58
N ARG A 345 17.12 7.08 -6.84
CA ARG A 345 15.88 7.84 -6.75
C ARG A 345 14.77 7.01 -6.14
N GLY A 346 14.20 7.56 -5.08
CA GLY A 346 12.97 7.07 -4.49
C GLY A 346 11.97 8.19 -4.32
N VAL A 347 10.72 7.82 -4.14
CA VAL A 347 9.64 8.73 -3.75
C VAL A 347 8.88 8.13 -2.59
N ILE A 348 8.47 8.96 -1.64
CA ILE A 348 7.55 8.59 -0.56
C ILE A 348 6.19 9.17 -0.95
N VAL A 349 5.17 8.32 -0.93
CA VAL A 349 3.79 8.71 -1.22
C VAL A 349 2.98 8.57 0.03
N HIS A 350 2.36 9.66 0.46
CA HIS A 350 1.46 9.67 1.60
C HIS A 350 0.04 9.95 1.13
N ILE A 351 -0.90 9.07 1.51
CA ILE A 351 -2.33 9.20 1.25
C ILE A 351 -3.04 9.52 2.57
N ALA A 352 -3.93 10.50 2.53
CA ALA A 352 -4.79 10.89 3.65
C ALA A 352 -6.25 11.03 3.21
N TRP A 353 -7.18 10.85 4.15
CA TRP A 353 -8.58 11.12 3.94
C TRP A 353 -8.89 12.61 4.01
N LEU A 354 -10.00 13.03 3.39
CA LEU A 354 -10.49 14.38 3.62
C LEU A 354 -11.03 14.48 5.06
N PRO A 355 -10.85 15.62 5.76
CA PRO A 355 -11.30 15.78 7.14
C PRO A 355 -12.79 15.48 7.38
N ASP A 356 -13.63 15.81 6.40
CA ASP A 356 -15.09 15.68 6.50
C ASP A 356 -15.63 14.34 5.96
N GLN A 357 -14.75 13.39 5.62
CA GLN A 357 -15.10 12.12 5.00
C GLN A 357 -15.31 11.03 6.07
N ASP A 358 -16.30 10.16 5.89
CA ASP A 358 -16.41 8.93 6.69
C ASP A 358 -15.22 8.01 6.37
N ALA A 359 -14.30 7.89 7.33
CA ALA A 359 -13.05 7.15 7.16
C ALA A 359 -13.30 5.65 6.89
N ARG A 360 -14.35 5.06 7.45
CA ARG A 360 -14.68 3.64 7.26
C ARG A 360 -15.20 3.41 5.84
N GLU A 361 -16.12 4.26 5.37
CA GLU A 361 -16.62 4.18 3.99
C GLU A 361 -15.51 4.45 2.97
N ALA A 362 -14.67 5.46 3.24
CA ALA A 362 -13.51 5.81 2.42
C ALA A 362 -12.55 4.63 2.26
N TRP A 363 -12.23 3.98 3.37
CA TRP A 363 -11.36 2.82 3.42
C TRP A 363 -11.92 1.67 2.58
N TRP A 364 -13.20 1.31 2.76
CA TRP A 364 -13.82 0.25 1.97
C TRP A 364 -13.89 0.57 0.48
N ASN A 365 -14.21 1.81 0.12
CA ASN A 365 -14.26 2.24 -1.27
C ASN A 365 -12.89 2.16 -1.95
N LEU A 366 -11.82 2.64 -1.27
CA LEU A 366 -10.47 2.55 -1.80
C LEU A 366 -10.00 1.09 -1.88
N ARG A 367 -10.20 0.31 -0.81
CA ARG A 367 -9.81 -1.11 -0.77
C ARG A 367 -10.49 -1.91 -1.87
N ASP A 368 -11.79 -1.70 -2.08
CA ASP A 368 -12.51 -2.34 -3.18
C ASP A 368 -11.95 -1.95 -4.55
N PHE A 369 -11.56 -0.68 -4.70
CA PHE A 369 -10.96 -0.18 -5.93
C PHE A 369 -9.54 -0.71 -6.18
N GLU A 370 -8.71 -0.89 -5.15
CA GLU A 370 -7.39 -1.51 -5.30
C GLU A 370 -7.53 -2.98 -5.75
N LEU A 371 -8.48 -3.70 -5.14
CA LEU A 371 -8.75 -5.12 -5.43
C LEU A 371 -9.42 -5.34 -6.80
N HIS A 372 -10.33 -4.46 -7.22
CA HIS A 372 -11.19 -4.72 -8.40
C HIS A 372 -11.19 -3.59 -9.44
N GLY A 373 -10.78 -2.39 -9.06
CA GLY A 373 -10.74 -1.22 -9.93
C GLY A 373 -9.63 -1.25 -10.97
N VAL A 374 -9.66 -0.27 -11.89
CA VAL A 374 -8.62 -0.04 -12.89
C VAL A 374 -8.23 1.43 -12.79
N ALA A 375 -7.06 1.68 -12.22
CA ALA A 375 -6.54 3.02 -11.94
C ALA A 375 -6.01 3.70 -13.21
N ILE A 376 -5.27 2.94 -14.04
CA ILE A 376 -4.84 3.35 -15.37
C ILE A 376 -5.45 2.41 -16.40
N LYS A 377 -6.26 2.93 -17.30
CA LYS A 377 -6.83 2.19 -18.42
C LYS A 377 -5.82 2.05 -19.54
N GLU A 378 -5.89 0.91 -20.22
CA GLU A 378 -5.19 0.71 -21.48
C GLU A 378 -5.63 1.76 -22.52
N SER A 379 -4.67 2.32 -23.26
CA SER A 379 -4.96 3.20 -24.39
C SER A 379 -4.79 2.44 -25.69
N TRP A 380 -5.91 2.13 -26.34
CA TRP A 380 -5.90 1.56 -27.68
C TRP A 380 -5.62 2.68 -28.68
N LYS A 381 -4.62 2.51 -29.54
CA LYS A 381 -4.50 3.32 -30.75
C LYS A 381 -5.50 2.76 -31.74
N ASP A 382 -6.54 3.55 -32.03
CA ASP A 382 -7.48 3.26 -33.11
C ASP A 382 -6.80 3.29 -34.49
#